data_AF-A0A2E6I0Z7-F1
#
_entry.id   AF-A0A2E6I0Z7-F1
#
_cell.length_a   1.000
_cell.length_b   1.000
_cell.length_c   1.000
_cell.angle_alpha   90.00
_cell.angle_beta   90.00
_cell.angle_gamma   90.00
#
_symmetry.space_group_name_H-M   'P 1'
#
loop_
_entity.id
_entity.type
_entity.pdbx_description
1 polymer ?
#
loop_
_entity_poly.entity_id
_entity_poly.type
_entity_poly.pdbx_seq_one_letter_code
_entity_poly.pdbx_strand_id
1 'polypeptide(L)'
;MDPQGDVLWSFQAAGPIESAPPVAAGRVFVDGGKRVYALNAETGSILWQTPTRGGVMTTPTVADQTVFVSDGWTGLIAADWGTGVAR
;
A
#
# COMPACT_ATOMS: atom_id res chain seq x y z
N MET A 1 0.18 -11.94 12.88
CA MET A 1 -0.37 -12.68 14.03
C MET A 1 0.79 -13.08 14.90
N ASP A 2 0.61 -13.09 16.21
CA ASP A 2 1.56 -13.77 17.08
C ASP A 2 1.39 -15.31 16.93
N PRO A 3 2.22 -16.14 17.59
CA PRO A 3 2.07 -17.60 17.56
C PRO A 3 0.73 -18.11 18.11
N GLN A 4 -0.03 -17.30 18.84
CA GLN A 4 -1.32 -17.60 19.44
C GLN A 4 -2.50 -17.22 18.52
N GLY A 5 -2.24 -16.47 17.46
CA GLY A 5 -3.23 -16.01 16.50
C GLY A 5 -3.78 -14.61 16.81
N ASP A 6 -3.24 -13.92 17.82
CA ASP A 6 -3.71 -12.59 18.18
C ASP A 6 -3.29 -11.54 17.12
N VAL A 7 -4.13 -10.52 16.99
CA VAL A 7 -3.91 -9.40 16.07
C VAL A 7 -2.76 -8.55 16.60
N LEU A 8 -1.67 -8.46 15.83
CA LEU A 8 -0.50 -7.63 16.18
C LEU A 8 -0.79 -6.13 16.05
N TRP A 9 -1.48 -5.75 14.97
CA TRP A 9 -1.90 -4.39 14.69
C TRP A 9 -3.07 -4.41 13.70
N SER A 10 -3.80 -3.30 13.64
CA SER A 10 -4.85 -3.06 12.65
C SER A 10 -4.71 -1.65 12.06
N PHE A 11 -5.19 -1.49 10.83
CA PHE A 11 -5.17 -0.24 10.09
C PHE A 11 -6.52 -0.04 9.42
N GLN A 12 -6.97 1.21 9.35
CA GLN A 12 -8.18 1.58 8.64
C GLN A 12 -7.86 2.43 7.41
N ALA A 13 -8.10 1.86 6.23
CA ALA A 13 -7.98 2.56 4.97
C ALA A 13 -9.15 3.54 4.76
N ALA A 14 -8.94 4.54 3.91
CA ALA A 14 -9.99 5.49 3.51
C ALA A 14 -11.06 4.89 2.57
N GLY A 15 -10.89 3.66 2.11
CA GLY A 15 -11.83 2.96 1.23
C GLY A 15 -11.60 1.46 1.26
N PRO A 16 -12.37 0.68 0.47
CA PRO A 16 -12.21 -0.75 0.36
C PRO A 16 -10.77 -1.12 0.00
N ILE A 17 -10.29 -2.20 0.62
CA ILE A 17 -9.04 -2.87 0.26
C ILE A 17 -9.48 -4.12 -0.50
N GLU A 18 -9.30 -4.12 -1.82
CA GLU A 18 -9.79 -5.22 -2.68
C GLU A 18 -8.68 -6.16 -3.13
N SER A 19 -7.42 -5.84 -2.81
CA SER A 19 -6.25 -6.57 -3.24
C SER A 19 -5.47 -7.24 -2.09
N ALA A 20 -4.55 -8.13 -2.45
CA ALA A 20 -3.64 -8.77 -1.51
C ALA A 20 -2.38 -7.89 -1.34
N PRO A 21 -2.19 -7.21 -0.19
CA PRO A 21 -1.11 -6.23 -0.05
C PRO A 21 0.27 -6.90 0.01
N PRO A 22 1.23 -6.54 -0.87
CA PRO A 22 2.58 -7.09 -0.79
C PRO A 22 3.33 -6.56 0.42
N VAL A 23 4.22 -7.39 0.96
CA VAL A 23 5.16 -7.01 2.01
C VAL A 23 6.57 -7.00 1.43
N ALA A 24 7.26 -5.87 1.52
CA ALA A 24 8.64 -5.76 1.07
C ALA A 24 9.43 -4.79 1.95
N ALA A 25 10.64 -5.21 2.33
CA ALA A 25 11.61 -4.41 3.08
C ALA A 25 11.01 -3.64 4.28
N GLY A 26 10.30 -4.38 5.13
CA GLY A 26 9.70 -3.88 6.38
C GLY A 26 8.42 -3.07 6.18
N ARG A 27 7.81 -3.11 4.99
CA ARG A 27 6.62 -2.32 4.65
C ARG A 27 5.51 -3.18 4.06
N VAL A 28 4.27 -2.80 4.33
CA VAL A 28 3.07 -3.36 3.71
C VAL A 28 2.48 -2.29 2.78
N PHE A 29 2.26 -2.63 1.50
CA PHE A 29 1.68 -1.69 0.54
C PHE A 29 0.22 -2.02 0.30
N VAL A 30 -0.67 -1.04 0.55
CA VAL A 30 -2.11 -1.26 0.60
C VAL A 30 -2.79 -0.24 -0.31
N ASP A 31 -3.70 -0.68 -1.17
CA ASP A 31 -4.68 0.19 -1.83
C ASP A 31 -5.88 0.44 -0.91
N GLY A 32 -6.48 1.62 -0.98
CA GLY A 32 -7.67 1.92 -0.18
C GLY A 32 -8.45 3.07 -0.76
N GLY A 33 -9.45 2.74 -1.58
CA GLY A 33 -10.21 3.72 -2.34
C GLY A 33 -9.30 4.48 -3.32
N LYS A 34 -9.22 5.81 -3.18
CA LYS A 34 -8.39 6.68 -4.05
C LYS A 34 -6.99 6.96 -3.51
N ARG A 35 -6.41 5.99 -2.80
CA ARG A 35 -5.14 6.14 -2.08
C ARG A 35 -4.35 4.84 -2.11
N VAL A 36 -3.03 4.99 -2.06
CA VAL A 36 -2.08 3.92 -1.79
C VAL A 36 -1.30 4.28 -0.54
N TYR A 37 -1.09 3.32 0.34
CA TYR A 37 -0.41 3.47 1.62
C TYR A 37 0.83 2.58 1.64
N ALA A 38 1.90 3.05 2.29
CA ALA A 38 2.88 2.17 2.88
C ALA A 38 2.75 2.21 4.38
N LEU A 39 2.63 1.03 4.99
CA LEU A 39 2.57 0.84 6.43
C LEU A 39 3.88 0.23 6.91
N ASN A 40 4.30 0.56 8.11
CA ASN A 40 5.33 -0.20 8.82
C ASN A 40 4.80 -1.61 9.11
N ALA A 41 5.53 -2.65 8.71
CA ALA A 41 5.06 -4.04 8.84
C ALA A 41 4.97 -4.54 10.29
N GLU A 42 5.73 -3.93 11.21
CA GLU A 42 5.75 -4.30 12.62
C GLU A 42 4.66 -3.58 13.42
N THR A 43 4.37 -2.33 13.08
CA THR A 43 3.48 -1.47 13.89
C THR A 43 2.15 -1.13 13.22
N GLY A 44 2.00 -1.36 11.92
CA GLY A 44 0.84 -0.93 11.13
C GLY A 44 0.75 0.59 10.92
N SER A 45 1.74 1.37 11.38
CA SER A 45 1.73 2.82 11.27
C SER A 45 1.95 3.27 9.82
N ILE A 46 1.22 4.29 9.36
CA ILE A 46 1.37 4.86 8.03
C ILE A 46 2.75 5.53 7.93
N LEU A 47 3.58 5.07 6.99
CA LEU A 47 4.85 5.69 6.64
C LEU A 47 4.64 6.81 5.62
N TRP A 48 3.81 6.53 4.60
CA TRP A 48 3.37 7.52 3.62
C TRP A 48 2.04 7.10 3.00
N GLN A 49 1.38 8.06 2.35
CA GLN A 49 0.21 7.82 1.52
C GLN A 49 0.24 8.71 0.27
N THR A 50 -0.20 8.16 -0.86
CA THR A 50 -0.23 8.86 -2.15
C THR A 50 -1.64 8.82 -2.72
N PRO A 51 -2.25 9.97 -3.08
CA PRO A 51 -3.55 9.99 -3.72
C PRO A 51 -3.47 9.46 -5.15
N THR A 52 -4.51 8.75 -5.59
CA THR A 52 -4.69 8.29 -6.97
C THR A 52 -5.83 9.04 -7.64
N ARG A 53 -5.96 8.90 -8.96
CA ARG A 53 -7.02 9.59 -9.73
C ARG A 53 -8.40 8.96 -9.50
N GLY A 54 -8.44 7.62 -9.47
CA GLY A 54 -9.63 6.81 -9.27
C GLY A 54 -9.44 5.77 -8.17
N GLY A 55 -10.45 4.93 -7.99
CA GLY A 55 -10.39 3.81 -7.06
C GLY A 55 -9.38 2.78 -7.53
N VAL A 56 -8.38 2.49 -6.72
CA VAL A 56 -7.42 1.43 -7.00
C VAL A 56 -8.04 0.10 -6.57
N MET A 57 -8.11 -0.85 -7.50
CA MET A 57 -8.64 -2.20 -7.26
C MET A 57 -7.63 -3.27 -7.69
N THR A 58 -6.35 -2.89 -7.77
CA THR A 58 -5.27 -3.74 -8.29
C THR A 58 -4.18 -3.90 -7.25
N THR A 59 -3.64 -5.11 -7.15
CA THR A 59 -2.52 -5.44 -6.27
C THR A 59 -1.30 -4.57 -6.58
N PRO A 60 -0.78 -3.79 -5.60
CA PRO A 60 0.50 -3.12 -5.75
C PRO A 60 1.61 -4.14 -6.05
N THR A 61 2.59 -3.77 -6.89
CA THR A 61 3.77 -4.59 -7.18
C THR A 61 5.02 -3.83 -6.80
N VAL A 62 5.96 -4.49 -6.11
CA VAL A 62 7.23 -3.88 -5.70
C VAL A 62 8.38 -4.47 -6.50
N ALA A 63 9.15 -3.63 -7.18
CA ALA A 63 10.39 -4.02 -7.87
C ALA A 63 11.37 -2.84 -7.85
N ASP A 64 12.66 -3.11 -7.68
CA ASP A 64 13.74 -2.12 -7.77
C ASP A 64 13.44 -0.78 -7.08
N GLN A 65 13.13 -0.85 -5.78
CA GLN A 65 12.81 0.33 -4.95
C GLN A 65 11.60 1.14 -5.47
N THR A 66 10.72 0.51 -6.23
CA THR A 66 9.56 1.17 -6.82
C THR A 66 8.32 0.34 -6.53
N VAL A 67 7.25 1.00 -6.10
CA VAL A 67 5.92 0.43 -6.05
C VAL A 67 5.15 0.87 -7.28
N PHE A 68 4.56 -0.10 -7.97
CA PHE A 68 3.74 0.05 -9.16
C PHE A 68 2.30 -0.25 -8.80
N VAL A 69 1.40 0.66 -9.18
CA VAL A 69 -0.02 0.57 -8.84
C VAL A 69 -0.84 1.31 -9.89
N SER A 70 -2.01 0.78 -10.25
CA SER A 70 -2.90 1.51 -11.15
C SER A 70 -3.35 2.83 -10.52
N ASP A 71 -3.56 3.87 -11.32
CA ASP A 71 -4.09 5.14 -10.82
C ASP A 71 -5.61 5.11 -10.61
N GLY A 72 -6.25 3.95 -10.82
CA GLY A 72 -7.70 3.75 -10.76
C GLY A 72 -8.47 4.29 -11.98
N TRP A 73 -7.77 4.66 -13.05
CA TRP A 73 -8.37 5.13 -14.30
C TRP A 73 -7.72 4.45 -15.52
N THR A 74 -6.73 5.09 -16.15
CA THR A 74 -6.05 4.57 -17.36
C THR A 74 -4.54 4.54 -17.22
N GLY A 75 -4.02 4.93 -16.04
CA GLY A 75 -2.60 5.14 -15.80
C GLY A 75 -2.00 4.15 -14.82
N LEU A 76 -0.67 4.15 -14.78
CA LEU A 76 0.14 3.47 -13.80
C LEU A 76 0.93 4.52 -13.02
N ILE A 77 0.96 4.40 -11.70
CA ILE A 77 1.83 5.16 -10.81
C ILE A 77 3.04 4.28 -10.51
N ALA A 78 4.23 4.82 -10.77
CA ALA A 78 5.49 4.33 -10.25
C ALA A 78 5.92 5.29 -9.14
N ALA A 79 5.95 4.83 -7.90
CA ALA A 79 6.38 5.63 -6.77
C ALA A 79 7.57 4.99 -6.06
N ASP A 80 8.47 5.82 -5.55
CA ASP A 80 9.53 5.33 -4.68
C ASP A 80 8.92 4.68 -3.43
N TRP A 81 9.31 3.43 -3.15
CA TRP A 81 8.74 2.65 -2.04
C TRP A 81 9.04 3.23 -0.65
N GLY A 82 10.11 4.02 -0.51
CA GLY A 82 10.53 4.64 0.75
C GLY A 82 9.74 5.89 1.09
N THR A 83 9.37 6.67 0.07
CA THR A 83 8.80 8.02 0.22
C THR A 83 7.39 8.19 -0.33
N GLY A 84 6.94 7.32 -1.23
CA GLY A 84 5.66 7.44 -1.92
C GLY A 84 5.64 8.49 -3.05
N VAL A 85 6.78 9.12 -3.33
CA VAL A 85 6.92 10.14 -4.37
C VAL A 85 6.94 9.48 -5.75
N ALA A 86 6.10 9.98 -6.66
CA ALA A 86 6.06 9.51 -8.04
C ALA A 86 7.39 9.77 -8.76
N ARG A 87 7.77 8.83 -9.63
CA ARG A 87 8.90 8.97 -10.56
C ARG A 87 8.45 9.47 -11.92
#